data_AF-S6TAG0-F1
#
_entry.id   AF-S6TAG0-F1
#
_cell.length_a   1.000
_cell.length_b   1.000
_cell.length_c   1.000
_cell.angle_alpha   90.00
_cell.angle_beta   90.00
_cell.angle_gamma   90.00
#
_symmetry.space_group_name_H-M   'P 1'
#
loop_
_entity.id
_entity.type
_entity.pdbx_description
1 polymer ?
#
loop_
_entity_poly.entity_id
_entity_poly.type
_entity_poly.pdbx_seq_one_letter_code
_entity_poly.pdbx_strand_id
1 'polypeptide(L)'
;MNAHSSLLPVCKKITAHIAFSKAPSGTSYVSRQEVGYPFHLGRTLKLPQDPPGMAAIYLQSCSGGLFAGETLHLQLHAGPHT
;
A
#
# COMPACT_ATOMS: atom_id res chain seq x y z
N MET A 1 -37.58 15.13 5.37
CA MET A 1 -36.31 15.88 5.50
C MET A 1 -35.36 15.30 4.46
N ASN A 2 -35.17 16.00 3.34
CA ASN A 2 -34.34 15.54 2.23
C ASN A 2 -32.91 16.01 2.49
N ALA A 3 -31.99 15.09 2.76
CA ALA A 3 -30.58 15.41 2.91
C ALA A 3 -30.00 15.66 1.51
N HIS A 4 -29.69 16.92 1.21
CA HIS A 4 -28.91 17.28 0.04
C HIS A 4 -27.53 16.61 0.14
N SER A 5 -27.28 15.68 -0.77
CA SER A 5 -25.97 15.05 -0.93
C SER A 5 -25.01 16.09 -1.50
N SER A 6 -24.10 16.59 -0.67
CA SER A 6 -23.07 17.56 -1.05
C SER A 6 -22.02 16.86 -1.92
N LEU A 7 -22.05 17.12 -3.24
CA LEU A 7 -21.09 16.65 -4.24
C LEU A 7 -19.75 17.41 -4.17
N LEU A 8 -19.18 17.59 -2.98
CA LEU A 8 -17.79 18.03 -2.89
C LEU A 8 -16.90 16.86 -3.35
N PRO A 9 -15.88 17.10 -4.19
CA PRO A 9 -14.93 16.05 -4.51
C PRO A 9 -14.27 15.62 -3.21
N VAL A 10 -14.56 14.39 -2.76
CA VAL A 10 -13.78 13.75 -1.70
C VAL A 10 -12.35 13.73 -2.23
N CYS A 11 -11.48 14.56 -1.64
CA CYS A 11 -10.05 14.41 -1.80
C CYS A 11 -9.71 13.03 -1.24
N LYS A 12 -9.62 12.05 -2.13
CA LYS A 12 -9.30 10.65 -1.80
C LYS A 12 -7.87 10.63 -1.29
N LYS A 13 -7.70 10.83 0.02
CA LYS A 13 -6.40 10.75 0.67
C LYS A 13 -5.88 9.34 0.47
N ILE A 14 -4.79 9.20 -0.28
CA ILE A 14 -4.12 7.90 -0.44
C ILE A 14 -3.72 7.43 0.95
N THR A 15 -4.20 6.25 1.32
CA THR A 15 -4.00 5.68 2.65
C THR A 15 -2.71 4.87 2.70
N ALA A 16 -2.33 4.25 1.57
CA ALA A 16 -1.01 3.66 1.37
C ALA A 16 -0.54 3.82 -0.09
N HIS A 17 0.70 4.25 -0.26
CA HIS A 17 1.40 4.30 -1.53
C HIS A 17 2.75 3.60 -1.37
N ILE A 18 2.88 2.46 -2.06
CA ILE A 18 4.06 1.60 -1.98
C ILE A 18 4.58 1.37 -3.40
N ALA A 19 5.87 1.62 -3.60
CA ALA A 19 6.53 1.30 -4.86
C ALA A 19 7.70 0.36 -4.63
N PHE A 20 7.88 -0.58 -5.55
CA PHE A 20 9.03 -1.45 -5.64
C PHE A 20 9.95 -1.00 -6.77
N SER A 21 11.25 -1.13 -6.54
CA SER A 21 12.27 -0.92 -7.57
C SER A 21 13.36 -1.97 -7.47
N LYS A 22 14.14 -2.14 -8.54
CA LYS A 22 15.20 -3.15 -8.62
C LYS A 22 16.55 -2.49 -8.40
N ALA A 23 17.33 -3.03 -7.47
CA ALA A 23 18.71 -2.63 -7.27
C ALA A 23 19.60 -3.18 -8.41
N PRO A 24 20.77 -2.58 -8.68
CA PRO A 24 21.74 -3.13 -9.65
C PRO A 24 22.15 -4.58 -9.36
N SER A 25 22.08 -5.04 -8.10
CA SER A 25 22.29 -6.42 -7.70
C SER A 25 21.22 -7.41 -8.20
N GLY A 26 20.16 -6.90 -8.83
CA GLY A 26 19.00 -7.67 -9.25
C GLY A 26 17.95 -7.89 -8.15
N THR A 27 18.18 -7.40 -6.93
CA THR A 27 17.22 -7.52 -5.82
C THR A 27 16.17 -6.40 -5.86
N SER A 28 14.89 -6.77 -5.82
CA SER A 28 13.77 -5.85 -5.65
C SER A 28 13.75 -5.32 -4.21
N TYR A 29 13.36 -4.06 -4.02
CA TYR A 29 13.26 -3.39 -2.72
C TYR A 29 12.11 -2.36 -2.74
N VAL A 30 11.67 -1.92 -1.56
CA VAL A 30 10.65 -0.87 -1.42
C VAL A 30 11.31 0.49 -1.62
N SER A 31 11.04 1.15 -2.75
CA SER A 31 11.59 2.48 -3.10
C SER A 31 10.70 3.65 -2.68
N ARG A 32 9.42 3.39 -2.40
CA ARG A 32 8.50 4.35 -1.78
C ARG A 32 7.65 3.65 -0.73
N GLN A 33 7.52 4.30 0.42
CA GLN A 33 6.67 3.87 1.52
C GLN A 33 6.00 5.08 2.15
N GLU A 34 4.75 5.31 1.79
CA GLU A 34 3.88 6.29 2.44
C GLU A 34 2.66 5.52 2.94
N VAL A 35 2.53 5.39 4.26
CA VAL A 35 1.52 4.53 4.87
C VAL A 35 0.88 5.30 6.02
N GLY A 36 -0.42 5.51 5.93
CA GLY A 36 -1.25 6.09 6.99
C GLY A 36 -2.21 5.05 7.55
N TYR A 37 -2.85 5.40 8.67
CA TYR A 37 -3.94 4.60 9.24
C TYR A 37 -4.99 4.25 8.18
N PRO A 38 -5.44 2.99 8.07
CA PRO A 38 -5.27 1.91 9.04
C PRO A 38 -4.13 0.95 8.72
N PHE A 39 -3.21 1.32 7.83
CA PHE A 39 -2.18 0.41 7.37
C PHE A 39 -0.92 0.47 8.23
N HIS A 40 -0.32 -0.70 8.44
CA HIS A 40 1.02 -0.88 8.94
C HIS A 40 1.81 -1.72 7.94
N LEU A 41 3.01 -1.24 7.58
CA LEU A 41 3.89 -1.97 6.68
C LEU A 41 5.07 -2.56 7.45
N GLY A 42 5.18 -3.89 7.40
CA GLY A 42 6.32 -4.60 7.98
C GLY A 42 7.62 -4.36 7.21
N ARG A 43 8.73 -4.84 7.78
CA ARG A 43 10.02 -4.84 7.08
C ARG A 43 9.94 -5.73 5.83
N THR A 44 10.76 -5.44 4.84
CA THR A 44 10.95 -6.35 3.70
C THR A 44 11.51 -7.69 4.17
N LEU A 45 10.94 -8.76 3.63
CA LEU A 45 11.25 -10.14 3.95
C LEU A 45 11.83 -10.86 2.72
N LYS A 46 12.46 -11.99 3.01
CA LYS A 46 12.79 -13.05 2.05
C LYS A 46 12.00 -14.27 2.46
N LEU A 47 11.07 -14.73 1.63
CA LEU A 47 10.28 -15.91 1.94
C LEU A 47 10.92 -17.15 1.31
N PRO A 48 10.79 -18.34 1.92
CA PRO A 48 11.16 -19.58 1.27
C PRO A 48 10.40 -19.73 -0.05
N GLN A 49 11.10 -20.20 -1.09
CA GLN A 49 10.56 -20.43 -2.44
C GLN A 49 10.25 -19.18 -3.28
N ASP A 50 10.51 -17.98 -2.76
CA ASP A 50 10.49 -16.76 -3.58
C ASP A 50 11.55 -16.83 -4.70
N PRO A 51 11.25 -16.32 -5.91
CA PRO A 51 12.25 -16.16 -6.95
C PRO A 51 13.49 -15.39 -6.44
N PRO A 52 14.71 -15.75 -6.90
CA PRO A 52 15.92 -15.03 -6.54
C PRO A 52 15.78 -13.53 -6.77
N GLY A 53 16.10 -12.73 -5.75
CA GLY A 53 16.02 -11.27 -5.81
C GLY A 53 14.64 -10.69 -5.49
N MET A 54 13.58 -11.49 -5.36
CA MET A 54 12.25 -10.96 -5.01
C MET A 54 12.21 -10.39 -3.59
N ALA A 55 11.47 -9.29 -3.41
CA ALA A 55 11.16 -8.72 -2.10
C ALA A 55 9.71 -9.05 -1.74
N ALA A 56 9.50 -9.45 -0.50
CA ALA A 56 8.16 -9.63 0.06
C ALA A 56 7.92 -8.59 1.16
N ILE A 57 6.68 -8.13 1.29
CA ILE A 57 6.23 -7.30 2.41
C ILE A 57 4.88 -7.81 2.91
N TYR A 58 4.62 -7.64 4.20
CA TYR A 58 3.27 -7.75 4.74
C TYR A 58 2.71 -6.36 4.98
N LEU A 59 1.58 -6.08 4.33
CA LEU A 59 0.72 -4.94 4.62
C LEU A 59 -0.42 -5.44 5.52
N GLN A 60 -0.53 -4.87 6.70
CA GLN A 60 -1.51 -5.27 7.70
C GLN A 60 -2.43 -4.08 8.02
N SER A 61 -3.71 -4.35 8.28
CA SER A 61 -4.57 -3.35 8.91
C SER A 61 -4.42 -3.44 10.43
N CYS A 62 -4.27 -2.30 11.08
CA CYS A 62 -4.34 -2.16 12.55
C CYS A 62 -5.69 -1.59 13.04
N SER A 63 -6.68 -1.46 12.14
CA SER A 63 -8.04 -1.06 12.51
C SER A 63 -8.87 -2.22 13.07
N GLY A 64 -9.96 -1.90 13.77
CA GLY A 64 -10.96 -2.89 14.19
C GLY A 64 -11.88 -3.39 13.06
N GLY A 65 -11.65 -2.97 11.82
CA GLY A 65 -12.49 -3.24 10.66
C GLY A 65 -12.71 -1.98 9.82
N LEU A 66 -13.47 -2.13 8.74
CA LEU A 66 -13.97 -1.01 7.95
C LEU A 66 -15.29 -0.52 8.54
N PHE A 67 -15.39 0.78 8.79
CA PHE A 67 -16.62 1.39 9.27
C PHE A 67 -17.43 2.01 8.12
N ALA A 68 -18.74 2.19 8.35
CA ALA A 68 -19.62 2.78 7.35
C ALA A 68 -19.16 4.19 6.95
N GLY A 69 -19.03 4.43 5.65
CA GLY A 69 -18.57 5.70 5.09
C GLY A 69 -17.05 5.82 4.94
N GLU A 70 -16.26 4.85 5.40
CA GLU A 70 -14.82 4.83 5.14
C GLU A 70 -14.50 4.36 3.73
N THR A 71 -13.39 4.84 3.18
CA THR A 71 -12.86 4.39 1.90
C THR A 71 -11.35 4.27 2.02
N LEU A 72 -10.82 3.09 1.76
CA LEU A 72 -9.38 2.86 1.73
C LEU A 72 -8.82 2.99 0.33
N HIS A 73 -7.68 3.67 0.23
CA HIS A 73 -6.95 3.84 -1.01
C HIS A 73 -5.55 3.24 -0.88
N LEU A 74 -5.31 2.18 -1.65
CA LEU A 74 -4.02 1.52 -1.78
C LEU A 74 -3.50 1.70 -3.20
N GLN A 75 -2.29 2.25 -3.32
CA GLN A 75 -1.56 2.34 -4.57
C GLN A 75 -0.30 1.47 -4.46
N LEU A 76 -0.21 0.47 -5.34
CA LEU A 76 0.95 -0.41 -5.48
C LEU A 76 1.57 -0.19 -6.85
N HIS A 77 2.87 0.01 -6.89
CA HIS A 77 3.63 0.11 -8.14
C HIS A 77 4.80 -0.86 -8.13
N ALA A 78 4.86 -1.75 -9.11
CA ALA A 78 6.05 -2.53 -9.41
C ALA A 78 6.76 -1.86 -10.58
N GLY A 79 7.98 -1.38 -10.37
CA GLY A 79 8.78 -0.80 -11.44
C GLY A 79 9.15 -1.79 -12.54
N PRO A 80 9.78 -1.32 -13.63
CA PRO A 80 10.28 -2.22 -14.66
C PRO A 80 11.23 -3.27 -14.07
N HIS A 81 11.00 -4.53 -14.44
CA HIS A 81 11.84 -5.68 -14.08
C HIS A 81 11.96 -6.01 -12.58
N THR A 82 11.14 -5.41 -11.70
CA THR A 82 11.02 -5.83 -10.29
C THR A 82 10.28 -7.12 -10.09
#